data_AF-A0A6B3GQ07-F1
#
_entry.id   AF-A0A6B3GQ07-F1
#
_cell.length_a   1.000
_cell.length_b   1.000
_cell.length_c   1.000
_cell.angle_alpha   90.00
_cell.angle_beta   90.00
_cell.angle_gamma   90.00
#
_symmetry.space_group_name_H-M   'P 1'
#
loop_
_entity.id
_entity.type
_entity.pdbx_description
1 polymer ?
#
loop_
_entity_poly.entity_id
_entity_poly.type
_entity_poly.pdbx_seq_one_letter_code
_entity_poly.pdbx_strand_id
1 'polypeptide(L)'
;QSIVAGEVPDTLKDKRVVSLDLSGMVAGAQYRGQFEERLKKVIEDVQKAEGEIILFIDELHTVVGAGATGEGSMDAGNMLKPALARGELHVVGATTIDEYRKHIE
;
A
#
# COMPACT_ATOMS: atom_id res chain seq x y z
N GLN A 1 19.26 9.47 0.83
CA GLN A 1 18.42 8.56 1.63
C GLN A 1 18.50 9.01 3.09
N SER A 2 17.67 9.97 3.51
CA SER A 2 17.84 10.63 4.83
C SER A 2 17.62 9.69 6.03
N ILE A 3 16.72 8.70 5.93
CA ILE A 3 16.56 7.69 6.98
C ILE A 3 17.84 6.85 7.13
N VAL A 4 18.44 6.40 6.01
CA VAL A 4 19.70 5.64 5.99
C VAL A 4 20.86 6.48 6.54
N ALA A 5 20.86 7.79 6.26
CA ALA A 5 21.85 8.72 6.79
C ALA A 5 21.61 9.12 8.26
N GLY A 6 20.50 8.70 8.87
CA GLY A 6 20.10 9.11 10.23
C GLY A 6 19.68 10.57 10.34
N GLU A 7 19.50 11.27 9.22
CA GLU A 7 19.08 12.68 9.13
C GLU A 7 17.54 12.80 9.21
N VAL A 8 16.95 12.11 10.19
CA VAL A 8 15.50 12.08 10.44
C VAL A 8 15.22 12.12 11.94
N PRO A 9 14.01 12.56 12.36
CA PRO A 9 13.59 12.45 13.75
C PRO A 9 13.70 11.03 14.29
N ASP A 10 13.87 10.88 15.60
CA ASP A 10 13.99 9.56 16.26
C ASP A 10 12.81 8.63 15.96
N THR A 11 11.61 9.21 15.74
CA THR A 11 10.41 8.46 15.37
C THR A 11 10.49 7.78 14.00
N LEU A 12 11.44 8.18 13.15
CA LEU A 12 11.66 7.61 11.80
C LEU A 12 13.00 6.88 11.67
N LYS A 13 13.85 6.93 12.71
CA LYS A 13 15.11 6.18 12.72
C LYS A 13 14.83 4.69 12.57
N ASP A 14 15.73 4.01 11.87
CA ASP A 14 15.72 2.57 11.61
C ASP A 14 14.49 2.03 10.85
N LYS A 15 13.52 2.89 10.51
CA LYS A 15 12.40 2.50 9.66
C LYS A 15 12.85 2.22 8.24
N ARG A 16 12.18 1.26 7.60
CA ARG A 16 12.42 0.89 6.21
C ARG A 16 11.24 1.31 5.36
N VAL A 17 11.51 2.06 4.30
CA VAL A 17 10.50 2.37 3.28
C VAL A 17 10.52 1.24 2.25
N VAL A 18 9.37 0.61 2.04
CA VAL A 18 9.20 -0.50 1.09
C VAL A 18 8.14 -0.11 0.08
N SER A 19 8.47 -0.16 -1.21
CA SER A 19 7.51 0.11 -2.28
C SER A 19 6.64 -1.13 -2.55
N LEU A 20 5.34 -0.91 -2.64
CA LEU A 20 4.38 -1.92 -3.10
C LEU A 20 4.28 -1.86 -4.63
N ASP A 21 4.73 -2.92 -5.32
CA ASP A 21 4.56 -3.05 -6.76
C ASP A 21 3.25 -3.78 -7.09
N LEU A 22 2.20 -3.00 -7.35
CA LEU A 22 0.89 -3.53 -7.72
C LEU A 22 0.90 -4.18 -9.11
N SER A 23 1.64 -3.60 -10.05
CA SER A 23 1.77 -4.11 -11.41
C SER A 23 2.39 -5.50 -11.40
N GLY A 24 3.46 -5.69 -10.62
CA GLY A 24 4.09 -6.99 -10.39
C GLY A 24 3.19 -8.01 -9.69
N MET A 25 2.30 -7.56 -8.80
CA MET A 25 1.35 -8.45 -8.13
C MET A 25 0.25 -8.97 -9.03
N VAL A 26 -0.23 -8.13 -9.95
CA VAL A 26 -1.22 -8.50 -10.99
C VAL A 26 -0.56 -9.32 -12.09
N ALA A 27 0.70 -9.02 -12.42
CA ALA A 27 1.48 -9.79 -13.38
C ALA A 27 1.58 -11.26 -12.94
N GLY A 28 1.16 -12.16 -13.83
CA GLY A 28 1.16 -13.60 -13.57
C GLY A 28 0.14 -14.07 -12.52
N ALA A 29 -0.80 -13.23 -12.08
CA ALA A 29 -2.00 -13.70 -11.39
C ALA A 29 -2.98 -14.24 -12.43
N GLN A 30 -3.25 -15.55 -12.40
CA GLN A 30 -4.20 -16.17 -13.35
C GLN A 30 -5.66 -15.87 -12.97
N TYR A 31 -5.90 -15.59 -11.68
CA TYR A 31 -7.20 -15.32 -11.12
C TYR A 31 -7.09 -14.24 -10.04
N ARG A 32 -8.18 -13.47 -9.86
CA ARG A 32 -8.29 -12.40 -8.86
C ARG A 32 -7.88 -12.83 -7.44
N GLY A 33 -8.30 -14.01 -7.00
CA GLY A 33 -7.98 -14.52 -5.66
C GLY A 33 -6.48 -14.66 -5.40
N GLN A 34 -5.67 -14.90 -6.44
CA GLN A 34 -4.22 -14.99 -6.29
C GLN A 34 -3.58 -13.63 -6.00
N PHE A 35 -4.10 -12.55 -6.60
CA PHE A 35 -3.68 -11.20 -6.28
C PHE A 35 -4.04 -10.86 -4.82
N GLU A 36 -5.28 -11.14 -4.42
CA GLU A 36 -5.74 -10.88 -3.05
C GLU A 36 -4.90 -11.64 -2.01
N GLU A 37 -4.56 -12.91 -2.27
CA GLU A 37 -3.68 -13.68 -1.39
C GLU A 37 -2.27 -13.10 -1.28
N ARG A 38 -1.69 -12.63 -2.40
CA ARG A 38 -0.38 -11.96 -2.42
C ARG A 38 -0.43 -10.66 -1.61
N LEU A 39 -1.45 -9.83 -1.83
CA LEU A 39 -1.62 -8.58 -1.11
C LEU A 39 -1.81 -8.82 0.40
N LYS A 40 -2.61 -9.82 0.76
CA LYS A 40 -2.82 -10.22 2.17
C LYS A 40 -1.50 -10.61 2.83
N LYS A 41 -0.66 -11.42 2.18
CA LYS A 41 0.65 -11.80 2.71
C LYS A 41 1.56 -10.59 2.94
N VAL A 42 1.56 -9.63 2.03
CA VAL A 42 2.34 -8.40 2.22
C VAL A 42 1.84 -7.59 3.40
N ILE A 43 0.52 -7.44 3.57
CA ILE A 43 -0.05 -6.76 4.74
C ILE A 43 0.38 -7.48 6.03
N GLU A 44 0.25 -8.81 6.08
CA GLU A 44 0.65 -9.61 7.25
C GLU A 44 2.14 -9.46 7.57
N ASP A 45 3.02 -9.42 6.56
CA ASP A 45 4.45 -9.27 6.77
C ASP A 45 4.84 -7.87 7.25
N VAL A 46 4.15 -6.82 6.78
CA VAL A 46 4.32 -5.46 7.31
C VAL A 46 3.82 -5.35 8.75
N GLN A 47 2.69 -5.99 9.08
CA GLN A 47 2.16 -6.02 10.45
C GLN A 47 3.13 -6.72 11.41
N LYS A 48 3.75 -7.84 10.99
CA LYS A 48 4.77 -8.55 11.78
C LYS A 48 6.05 -7.74 11.99
N ALA A 49 6.29 -6.72 11.17
CA ALA A 49 7.42 -5.81 11.35
C ALA A 49 7.16 -4.74 12.42
N GLU A 50 6.02 -4.79 13.14
CA GLU A 50 5.74 -4.01 14.35
C GLU A 50 6.01 -2.49 14.20
N GLY A 51 5.69 -1.95 13.02
CA GLY A 51 5.84 -0.54 12.71
C GLY A 51 7.23 -0.12 12.20
N GLU A 52 8.17 -1.04 12.02
CA GLU A 52 9.47 -0.76 11.39
C GLU A 52 9.36 -0.46 9.90
N ILE A 53 8.30 -0.94 9.23
CA ILE A 53 8.09 -0.72 7.80
C ILE A 53 7.08 0.41 7.56
N ILE A 54 7.46 1.32 6.67
CA ILE A 54 6.57 2.28 6.01
C ILE A 54 6.34 1.78 4.60
N LEU A 55 5.09 1.45 4.28
CA LEU A 55 4.72 1.00 2.94
C LEU A 55 4.52 2.24 2.05
N PHE A 56 5.18 2.25 0.90
CA PHE A 56 4.99 3.26 -0.13
C PHE A 56 4.13 2.68 -1.26
N ILE A 57 3.07 3.39 -1.64
CA ILE A 57 2.18 3.00 -2.74
C ILE A 57 2.17 4.13 -3.76
N ASP A 58 2.78 3.89 -4.92
CA ASP A 58 2.61 4.80 -6.05
C ASP A 58 1.23 4.60 -6.68
N GLU A 59 0.71 5.65 -7.31
CA GLU A 59 -0.63 5.68 -7.89
C GLU A 59 -1.71 5.13 -6.94
N LEU A 60 -1.76 5.63 -5.69
CA LEU A 60 -2.64 5.14 -4.61
C LEU A 60 -4.11 5.01 -5.04
N HIS A 61 -4.58 5.89 -5.92
CA HIS A 61 -5.93 5.85 -6.48
C HIS A 61 -6.24 4.55 -7.22
N THR A 62 -5.25 3.81 -7.72
CA THR A 62 -5.45 2.50 -8.35
C THR A 62 -5.84 1.42 -7.35
N VAL A 63 -5.42 1.56 -6.08
CA VAL A 63 -5.73 0.64 -4.96
C VAL A 63 -7.08 0.96 -4.33
N VAL A 64 -7.42 2.25 -4.26
CA VAL A 64 -8.64 2.75 -3.62
C VAL A 64 -9.81 2.82 -4.61
N GLY A 65 -9.53 3.18 -5.86
CA GLY A 65 -10.48 3.54 -6.90
C GLY A 65 -10.72 2.48 -7.97
N ALA A 66 -10.17 1.27 -7.84
CA ALA A 66 -10.35 0.19 -8.81
C ALA A 66 -11.84 -0.12 -9.09
N GLY A 67 -12.78 0.29 -8.24
CA GLY A 67 -14.22 0.11 -8.38
C GLY A 67 -14.94 0.86 -9.52
N ALA A 68 -14.28 1.70 -10.32
CA ALA A 68 -15.01 2.63 -11.21
C ALA A 68 -15.25 2.15 -12.66
N THR A 69 -14.34 1.45 -13.35
CA THR A 69 -14.52 1.26 -14.82
C THR A 69 -13.87 0.03 -15.49
N GLY A 70 -13.58 -1.07 -14.78
CA GLY A 70 -13.08 -2.28 -15.46
C GLY A 70 -13.23 -3.57 -14.66
N GLU A 71 -13.31 -4.71 -15.36
CA GLU A 71 -13.42 -6.07 -14.80
C GLU A 71 -12.27 -6.46 -13.83
N GLY A 72 -11.27 -5.58 -13.65
CA GLY A 72 -10.13 -5.69 -12.74
C GLY A 72 -10.27 -4.86 -11.46
N SER A 73 -11.48 -4.51 -11.03
CA SER A 73 -11.73 -3.74 -9.81
C SER A 73 -11.32 -4.49 -8.54
N MET A 74 -10.02 -4.48 -8.26
CA MET A 74 -9.39 -5.07 -7.08
C MET A 74 -9.80 -4.27 -5.85
N ASP A 75 -10.44 -4.92 -4.89
CA ASP A 75 -10.87 -4.31 -3.63
C ASP A 75 -9.72 -4.22 -2.60
N ALA A 76 -8.54 -3.83 -3.08
CA ALA A 76 -7.33 -3.71 -2.28
C ALA A 76 -7.52 -2.66 -1.16
N GLY A 77 -8.28 -1.60 -1.44
CA GLY A 77 -8.71 -0.62 -0.44
C GLY A 77 -9.40 -1.24 0.77
N ASN A 78 -10.38 -2.14 0.59
CA ASN A 78 -11.05 -2.79 1.72
C ASN A 78 -10.14 -3.77 2.48
N MET A 79 -9.12 -4.33 1.83
CA MET A 79 -8.12 -5.17 2.50
C MET A 79 -7.19 -4.34 3.39
N LEU A 80 -6.85 -3.11 2.98
CA LEU A 80 -5.94 -2.23 3.71
C LEU A 80 -6.63 -1.49 4.88
N LYS A 81 -7.90 -1.11 4.72
CA LYS A 81 -8.68 -0.33 5.71
C LYS A 81 -8.57 -0.84 7.15
N PRO A 82 -8.74 -2.15 7.45
CA PRO A 82 -8.67 -2.63 8.83
C PRO A 82 -7.30 -2.43 9.48
N ALA A 83 -6.21 -2.70 8.75
CA ALA A 83 -4.86 -2.54 9.26
C ALA A 83 -4.49 -1.05 9.46
N LEU A 84 -4.93 -0.19 8.54
CA LEU A 84 -4.81 1.27 8.66
C LEU A 84 -5.57 1.79 9.88
N ALA A 85 -6.82 1.36 10.09
CA ALA A 85 -7.67 1.81 11.20
C ALA A 85 -7.12 1.40 12.57
N ARG A 86 -6.42 0.26 12.65
CA ARG A 86 -5.76 -0.21 13.88
C ARG A 86 -4.38 0.42 14.11
N GLY A 87 -3.83 1.16 13.15
CA GLY A 87 -2.47 1.70 13.21
C GLY A 87 -1.37 0.65 13.05
N GLU A 88 -1.72 -0.56 12.59
CA GLU A 88 -0.77 -1.64 12.34
C GLU A 88 -0.06 -1.48 10.98
N LEU A 89 -0.55 -0.57 10.14
CA LEU A 89 0.01 -0.28 8.82
C LEU A 89 0.27 1.22 8.70
N HIS A 90 1.53 1.59 8.42
CA HIS A 90 1.91 2.95 8.06
C HIS A 90 2.11 3.03 6.55
N VAL A 91 1.33 3.89 5.88
CA VAL A 91 1.37 4.04 4.42
C VAL A 91 1.66 5.48 4.03
N VAL A 92 2.52 5.64 3.04
CA VAL A 92 2.66 6.88 2.26
C VAL A 92 2.20 6.57 0.84
N GLY A 93 1.17 7.26 0.38
CA GLY A 93 0.67 7.12 -0.99
C GLY A 93 1.03 8.32 -1.85
N ALA A 94 1.31 8.08 -3.13
CA ALA A 94 1.46 9.11 -4.15
C ALA A 94 0.31 9.02 -5.16
N THR A 95 -0.22 10.17 -5.57
CA THR A 95 -1.27 10.26 -6.60
C THR A 95 -1.32 11.68 -7.15
N THR A 96 -1.94 11.87 -8.31
CA THR A 96 -2.28 13.22 -8.79
C THR A 96 -3.43 13.82 -7.98
N ILE A 97 -3.55 15.15 -7.99
CA ILE A 97 -4.62 15.87 -7.29
C ILE A 97 -6.00 15.49 -7.84
N ASP A 98 -6.11 15.35 -9.16
CA ASP A 98 -7.39 15.02 -9.81
C ASP A 98 -7.87 13.61 -9.41
N GLU A 99 -6.93 12.66 -9.36
CA GLU A 99 -7.23 11.29 -8.93
C GLU A 99 -7.56 11.21 -7.43
N TYR A 100 -6.89 12.01 -6.59
CA TYR A 100 -7.24 12.13 -5.17
C TYR A 100 -8.69 12.59 -4.99
N ARG A 101 -9.08 13.68 -5.66
CA ARG A 101 -10.44 14.24 -5.60
C ARG A 101 -11.52 13.30 -6.11
N LYS A 102 -11.18 12.43 -7.07
CA LYS A 102 -12.13 11.56 -7.74
C LYS A 102 -12.31 10.22 -7.01
N HIS A 103 -11.26 9.71 -6.38
CA HIS A 103 -11.23 8.34 -5.86
C HIS A 103 -11.02 8.25 -4.34
N ILE A 104 -10.61 9.33 -3.67
CA ILE A 104 -10.23 9.31 -2.25
C ILE A 104 -11.04 10.30 -1.41
N GLU A 105 -11.24 11.53 -1.89
CA GLU A 105 -12.10 12.57 -1.28
C GLU A 105 -13.59 12.31 -1.56
#